data_AF-A0A7I0JR34-F1
#
_entry.id   AF-A0A7I0JR34-F1
#
_cell.length_a   1.000
_cell.length_b   1.000
_cell.length_c   1.000
_cell.angle_alpha   90.00
_cell.angle_beta   90.00
_cell.angle_gamma   90.00
#
_symmetry.space_group_name_H-M   'P 1'
#
loop_
_entity.id
_entity.type
_entity.pdbx_description
1 polymer ?
#
loop_
_entity_poly.entity_id
_entity_poly.type
_entity_poly.pdbx_seq_one_letter_code
_entity_poly.pdbx_strand_id
1 'polypeptide(L)'
;MIVLFTDFGLHGPYTGQMKAVLHQMAPGIPAIDLFSDAPVGNPKASAYLLAAYAEWFPAGTVFLCVVDPGVGGTRPSVIVEADGRLYVGP
;
A
#
# COMPACT_ATOMS: atom_id res chain seq x y z
N MET A 1 -12.50 1.11 0.27
CA MET A 1 -11.73 0.24 -0.66
C MET A 1 -10.31 0.12 -0.16
N ILE A 2 -9.57 -0.88 -0.64
CA ILE A 2 -8.15 -1.08 -0.30
C ILE A 2 -7.32 -0.74 -1.55
N VAL A 3 -6.35 0.16 -1.39
CA VAL A 3 -5.48 0.64 -2.46
C VAL A 3 -4.07 0.13 -2.20
N LEU A 4 -3.50 -0.59 -3.16
CA LEU A 4 -2.15 -1.13 -3.08
C LEU A 4 -1.15 -0.12 -3.64
N PHE A 5 -0.13 0.19 -2.85
CA PHE A 5 0.99 1.05 -3.24
C PHE A 5 2.29 0.32 -2.89
N THR A 6 3.00 -0.20 -3.88
CA THR A 6 4.18 -1.06 -3.67
C THR A 6 5.30 -0.78 -4.67
N ASP A 7 6.50 -1.26 -4.38
CA ASP A 7 7.68 -1.25 -5.26
C ASP A 7 8.06 -2.64 -5.80
N PHE A 8 7.12 -3.59 -5.82
CA PHE A 8 7.36 -4.98 -6.19
C PHE A 8 7.64 -5.22 -7.68
N GLY A 9 7.33 -4.24 -8.52
CA GLY A 9 7.25 -4.34 -9.96
C GLY A 9 5.93 -4.94 -10.46
N LEU A 10 5.72 -4.86 -11.77
CA LEU A 10 4.58 -5.44 -12.48
C LEU A 10 4.71 -6.96 -12.71
N HIS A 11 5.88 -7.52 -12.41
CA HIS A 11 6.20 -8.91 -12.61
C HIS A 11 6.31 -9.65 -11.29
N GLY A 12 6.07 -10.96 -11.33
CA GLY A 12 6.19 -11.80 -10.14
C GLY A 12 4.88 -11.93 -9.35
N PRO A 13 4.92 -12.68 -8.25
CA PRO A 13 3.71 -13.19 -7.61
C PRO A 13 3.13 -12.27 -6.53
N TYR A 14 3.88 -11.26 -6.07
CA TYR A 14 3.62 -10.61 -4.79
C TYR A 14 2.27 -9.89 -4.72
N THR A 15 1.95 -9.06 -5.73
CA THR A 15 0.65 -8.37 -5.79
C THR A 15 -0.52 -9.37 -5.89
N GLY A 16 -0.32 -10.47 -6.63
CA GLY A 16 -1.31 -11.55 -6.71
C GLY A 16 -1.55 -12.23 -5.35
N GLN A 17 -0.49 -12.52 -4.61
CA GLN A 17 -0.58 -13.09 -3.27
C GLN A 17 -1.26 -12.14 -2.27
N MET A 18 -0.91 -10.85 -2.28
CA MET A 18 -1.58 -9.85 -1.46
C MET A 18 -3.08 -9.80 -1.75
N LYS A 19 -3.45 -9.72 -3.03
CA LYS A 19 -4.86 -9.71 -3.44
C LYS A 19 -5.61 -10.99 -3.06
N ALA A 20 -4.97 -12.14 -3.13
CA ALA A 20 -5.58 -13.40 -2.69
C ALA A 20 -5.92 -13.36 -1.18
N VAL A 21 -4.99 -12.87 -0.34
CA VAL A 21 -5.23 -12.69 1.10
C VAL A 21 -6.33 -11.67 1.35
N LEU A 22 -6.29 -10.53 0.66
CA LEU A 22 -7.34 -9.50 0.77
C LEU A 22 -8.72 -10.04 0.37
N HIS A 23 -8.79 -10.85 -0.68
CA HIS A 23 -10.04 -11.47 -1.09
C HIS A 23 -10.61 -12.43 -0.04
N GLN A 24 -9.74 -13.14 0.68
CA GLN A 24 -10.14 -14.07 1.75
C GLN A 24 -10.51 -13.35 3.05
N MET A 25 -9.75 -12.32 3.45
CA MET A 25 -9.90 -11.64 4.75
C MET A 25 -10.85 -10.44 4.71
N ALA A 26 -11.02 -9.82 3.54
CA ALA A 26 -11.90 -8.67 3.33
C ALA A 26 -12.80 -8.91 2.09
N PRO A 27 -13.62 -9.99 2.10
CA PRO A 27 -14.45 -10.34 0.96
C PRO A 27 -15.41 -9.20 0.61
N GLY A 28 -15.52 -8.90 -0.69
CA GLY A 28 -16.38 -7.84 -1.22
C GLY A 28 -15.79 -6.42 -1.13
N ILE A 29 -14.62 -6.23 -0.50
CA ILE A 29 -13.93 -4.94 -0.51
C ILE A 29 -13.04 -4.86 -1.76
N PRO A 30 -13.22 -3.85 -2.64
CA PRO A 30 -12.38 -3.71 -3.83
C PRO A 30 -10.90 -3.47 -3.47
N ALA A 31 -10.00 -4.18 -4.15
CA ALA A 31 -8.56 -3.97 -4.11
C ALA A 31 -8.08 -3.34 -5.43
N ILE A 32 -7.50 -2.15 -5.37
CA ILE A 32 -7.05 -1.37 -6.53
C ILE A 32 -5.53 -1.22 -6.49
N ASP A 33 -4.84 -1.54 -7.58
CA ASP A 33 -3.41 -1.25 -7.70
C ASP A 33 -3.22 0.21 -8.10
N LEU A 34 -2.60 1.01 -7.23
CA LEU A 34 -2.26 2.40 -7.54
C LEU A 34 -0.82 2.50 -8.05
N PHE A 35 0.13 1.89 -7.33
CA PHE A 35 1.51 1.70 -7.78
C PHE A 35 1.94 0.27 -7.51
N SER A 36 2.51 -0.35 -8.53
CA SER A 36 3.26 -1.61 -8.38
C SER A 36 4.76 -1.37 -8.53
N ASP A 37 5.16 -0.20 -9.02
CA ASP A 37 6.50 0.18 -9.44
C ASP A 37 6.92 1.52 -8.79
N ALA A 38 6.48 1.76 -7.55
CA ALA A 38 6.98 2.89 -6.76
C ALA A 38 8.53 2.86 -6.67
N PRO A 39 9.19 4.00 -6.38
CA PRO A 39 10.65 4.06 -6.24
C PRO A 39 11.22 2.94 -5.34
N VAL A 40 11.92 2.00 -5.99
CA VAL A 40 12.40 0.75 -5.37
C VAL A 40 13.32 1.04 -4.18
N GLY A 41 12.97 0.48 -3.03
CA GLY A 41 13.72 0.61 -1.78
C GLY A 41 13.80 2.04 -1.26
N ASN A 42 12.94 2.96 -1.71
CA ASN A 42 12.99 4.38 -1.34
C ASN A 42 11.65 4.87 -0.75
N PRO A 43 11.40 4.61 0.55
CA PRO A 43 10.17 5.03 1.22
C PRO A 43 9.94 6.55 1.18
N LYS A 44 11.02 7.34 1.24
CA LYS A 44 10.92 8.80 1.26
C LYS A 44 10.42 9.36 -0.08
N ALA A 45 10.97 8.91 -1.21
CA ALA A 45 10.47 9.33 -2.52
C ALA A 45 9.03 8.84 -2.76
N SER A 46 8.75 7.60 -2.37
CA SER A 46 7.43 6.98 -2.45
C SER A 46 6.37 7.73 -1.64
N ALA A 47 6.71 8.26 -0.45
CA ALA A 47 5.78 9.03 0.38
C ALA A 47 5.27 10.31 -0.30
N TYR A 48 6.11 11.01 -1.08
CA TYR A 48 5.65 12.18 -1.84
C TYR A 48 4.66 11.81 -2.94
N LEU A 49 4.86 10.68 -3.62
CA LEU A 49 3.90 10.17 -4.60
C LEU A 49 2.60 9.76 -3.90
N LEU A 50 2.67 8.99 -2.82
CA LEU A 50 1.50 8.59 -2.06
C LEU A 50 0.66 9.79 -1.62
N ALA A 51 1.28 10.84 -1.09
CA ALA A 51 0.59 12.07 -0.70
C ALA A 51 -0.13 12.72 -1.90
N ALA A 52 0.55 12.87 -3.04
CA ALA A 52 0.00 13.50 -4.24
C ALA A 52 -1.19 12.73 -4.85
N TYR A 53 -1.18 11.39 -4.76
CA TYR A 53 -2.23 10.55 -5.34
C TYR A 53 -3.36 10.23 -4.34
N ALA A 54 -3.10 10.19 -3.05
CA ALA A 54 -4.09 9.80 -2.05
C ALA A 54 -5.27 10.77 -1.95
N GLU A 55 -5.05 12.06 -2.23
CA GLU A 55 -6.09 13.10 -2.18
C GLU A 55 -7.28 12.82 -3.12
N TRP A 56 -7.04 12.11 -4.23
CA TRP A 56 -8.07 11.77 -5.21
C TRP A 56 -8.98 10.62 -4.78
N PHE A 57 -8.63 9.92 -3.70
CA PHE A 57 -9.44 8.83 -3.15
C PHE A 57 -10.38 9.35 -2.06
N PRO A 58 -11.61 8.81 -1.97
CA PRO A 58 -12.56 9.24 -0.95
C PRO A 58 -12.09 8.89 0.46
N ALA A 59 -12.65 9.59 1.45
CA ALA A 59 -12.54 9.21 2.85
C ALA A 59 -13.01 7.76 3.06
N GLY A 60 -12.44 7.07 4.05
CA GLY A 60 -12.62 5.64 4.30
C GLY A 60 -11.78 4.73 3.40
N THR A 61 -10.93 5.30 2.53
CA THR A 61 -9.96 4.51 1.76
C THR A 61 -8.82 4.03 2.66
N VAL A 62 -8.46 2.76 2.52
CA VAL A 62 -7.30 2.15 3.18
C VAL A 62 -6.19 2.02 2.14
N PHE A 63 -5.08 2.70 2.33
CA PHE A 63 -3.86 2.55 1.56
C PHE A 63 -2.98 1.49 2.23
N LEU A 64 -2.74 0.38 1.54
CA LEU A 64 -1.76 -0.62 1.94
C LEU A 64 -0.47 -0.34 1.19
N CYS A 65 0.47 0.30 1.90
CA CYS A 65 1.69 0.87 1.37
C CYS A 65 2.88 -0.01 1.76
N VAL A 66 3.53 -0.65 0.79
CA VAL A 66 4.70 -1.51 1.03
C VAL A 66 5.85 -1.08 0.13
N VAL A 67 6.67 -0.17 0.65
CA VAL A 67 8.00 0.15 0.11
C VAL A 67 8.95 -0.02 1.28
N ASP A 68 9.63 -1.16 1.31
CA ASP A 68 10.17 -1.67 2.56
C ASP A 68 11.56 -2.30 2.42
N PRO A 69 12.62 -1.46 2.37
CA PRO A 69 14.00 -1.96 2.35
C PRO A 69 14.42 -2.65 3.65
N GLY A 70 13.64 -2.50 4.74
CA GLY A 70 13.94 -3.03 6.07
C GLY A 70 13.12 -4.25 6.45
N VAL A 71 12.47 -4.92 5.48
CA VAL A 71 11.63 -6.10 5.72
C VAL A 71 12.39 -7.18 6.52
N GLY A 72 11.72 -7.76 7.52
CA GLY A 72 12.34 -8.72 8.44
C GLY A 72 13.23 -8.11 9.54
N GLY A 73 13.38 -6.78 9.56
CA GLY A 73 14.07 -6.05 10.62
C GLY A 73 13.22 -5.80 11.87
N THR A 74 13.70 -4.90 12.73
CA THR A 74 13.05 -4.56 14.01
C THR A 74 12.01 -3.45 13.94
N ARG A 75 11.87 -2.79 12.78
CA ARG A 75 10.92 -1.68 12.64
C ARG A 75 9.47 -2.24 12.74
N PRO A 76 8.58 -1.57 13.48
CA PRO A 76 7.19 -2.02 13.59
C PRO A 76 6.42 -1.73 12.30
N SER A 77 5.33 -2.46 12.07
CA SER A 77 4.27 -1.99 11.18
C SER A 77 3.37 -1.02 11.90
N VAL A 78 2.85 -0.03 11.19
CA VAL A 78 1.98 1.01 11.75
C VAL A 78 0.73 1.21 10.91
N ILE A 79 -0.29 1.77 11.56
CA ILE A 79 -1.48 2.32 10.91
C ILE A 79 -1.56 3.79 11.28
N VAL A 80 -1.68 4.65 10.27
CA VAL A 80 -1.88 6.10 10.44
C VAL A 80 -3.24 6.47 9.88
N GLU A 81 -4.01 7.25 10.64
CA GLU A 81 -5.21 7.90 10.15
C GLU A 81 -4.90 9.37 9.84
N ALA A 82 -5.14 9.80 8.60
CA ALA A 82 -4.97 11.18 8.17
C ALA A 82 -5.98 11.52 7.07
N ASP A 83 -6.56 12.73 7.15
CA ASP A 83 -7.54 13.24 6.19
C ASP A 83 -8.68 12.27 5.86
N GLY A 84 -9.15 11.54 6.88
CA GLY A 84 -10.22 10.56 6.78
C GLY A 84 -9.84 9.26 6.04
N ARG A 85 -8.55 8.99 5.84
CA ARG A 85 -8.00 7.79 5.18
C ARG A 85 -7.09 7.05 6.15
N LEU A 86 -6.94 5.75 5.93
CA LEU A 86 -6.02 4.91 6.68
C LEU A 86 -4.82 4.54 5.82
N TYR A 87 -3.63 4.60 6.38
CA TYR A 87 -2.38 4.22 5.75
C TYR A 87 -1.75 3.10 6.57
N VAL A 88 -1.62 1.92 5.97
CA VAL A 88 -1.08 0.70 6.59
C VAL A 88 0.25 0.42 5.92
N GLY A 89 1.33 0.37 6.70
CA GLY A 89 2.65 0.23 6.11
C GLY A 89 3.81 0.04 7.09
N PRO A 90 5.02 -0.13 6.53
CA PRO A 90 6.27 -0.36 7.23
C PRO A 90 6.83 0.85 7.98
#